data_AF-A0A536T4B5-F1
#
_entry.id   AF-A0A536T4B5-F1
#
_cell.length_a   1.000
_cell.length_b   1.000
_cell.length_c   1.000
_cell.angle_alpha   90.00
_cell.angle_beta   90.00
_cell.angle_gamma   90.00
#
_symmetry.space_group_name_H-M   'P 1'
#
loop_
_entity.id
_entity.type
_entity.pdbx_description
1 polymer ?
#
loop_
_entity_poly.entity_id
_entity_poly.type
_entity_poly.pdbx_seq_one_letter_code
_entity_poly.pdbx_strand_id
1 'polypeptide(L)'
;HVTEGAEATGAGKLAIKIDLPLAKPSATHIDGEYSFAGNRLKLTGAVPVLNQLSGKLAFTERDVRAPQLTADVLGGSARLAIAGSDGRTHIAAQGTADLGQLRVEFPKAAMAKRVTGTTDWQLAIDASGEASTGTLESSLRGASIDLPPPLAKLASDTVPLRLERRIA
;
A
#
# COMPACT_ATOMS: atom_id res chain seq x y z
N HIS A 1 15.66 3.41 -3.75
CA HIS A 1 15.06 2.61 -2.65
C HIS A 1 13.56 2.89 -2.52
N VAL A 2 12.71 1.92 -2.12
CA VAL A 2 11.23 2.07 -2.08
C VAL A 2 10.74 3.14 -1.08
N THR A 3 11.51 3.41 -0.02
CA THR A 3 11.23 4.44 0.98
C THR A 3 11.89 5.79 0.67
N GLU A 4 12.67 5.88 -0.41
CA GLU A 4 13.37 7.09 -0.78
C GLU A 4 12.35 8.15 -1.23
N GLY A 5 12.33 9.29 -0.53
CA GLY A 5 11.33 10.34 -0.73
C GLY A 5 9.96 10.06 -0.10
N ALA A 6 9.82 9.00 0.71
CA ALA A 6 8.59 8.77 1.46
C ALA A 6 8.43 9.83 2.57
N GLU A 7 7.23 10.38 2.69
CA GLU A 7 6.86 11.34 3.72
C GLU A 7 5.82 10.72 4.65
N ALA A 8 6.10 10.65 5.94
CA ALA A 8 5.16 10.23 6.97
C ALA A 8 4.91 11.39 7.94
N THR A 9 3.64 11.74 8.14
CA THR A 9 3.21 12.83 9.04
C THR A 9 2.13 12.32 9.99
N GLY A 10 2.16 12.77 11.25
CA GLY A 10 1.21 12.35 12.28
C GLY A 10 1.88 11.84 13.54
N ALA A 11 1.07 11.48 14.53
CA ALA A 11 1.55 10.93 15.79
C ALA A 11 1.98 9.47 15.61
N GLY A 12 3.08 9.08 16.24
CA GLY A 12 3.52 7.70 16.27
C GLY A 12 4.35 7.43 17.51
N LYS A 13 4.39 6.17 17.92
CA LYS A 13 5.18 5.73 19.09
C LYS A 13 6.16 4.65 18.65
N LEU A 14 7.45 4.90 18.88
CA LEU A 14 8.51 3.92 18.71
C LEU A 14 8.90 3.37 20.09
N ALA A 15 8.78 2.06 20.25
CA ALA A 15 9.43 1.30 21.32
C ALA A 15 10.59 0.53 20.68
N ILE A 16 11.80 0.70 21.21
CA ILE A 16 12.99 0.02 20.68
C ILE A 16 13.84 -0.49 21.84
N LYS A 17 14.29 -1.73 21.71
CA LYS A 17 15.28 -2.36 22.57
C LYS A 17 16.51 -2.68 21.72
N ILE A 18 17.68 -2.30 22.22
CA ILE A 18 18.98 -2.56 21.56
C ILE A 18 19.88 -3.25 22.58
N ASP A 19 20.28 -4.48 22.29
CA ASP A 19 21.30 -5.20 23.06
C ASP A 19 22.63 -5.08 22.30
N LEU A 20 23.60 -4.32 22.85
CA LEU A 20 24.90 -4.05 22.22
C LEU A 20 26.05 -4.71 23.01
N PRO A 21 26.57 -5.87 22.56
CA PRO A 21 27.68 -6.52 23.24
C PRO A 21 28.99 -5.79 22.96
N LEU A 22 29.57 -5.15 23.99
CA LEU A 22 30.80 -4.36 23.86
C LEU A 22 31.99 -5.17 23.33
N ALA A 23 32.04 -6.48 23.61
CA ALA A 23 33.10 -7.37 23.16
C ALA A 23 32.92 -7.86 21.70
N LYS A 24 31.70 -7.81 21.16
CA LYS A 24 31.34 -8.27 19.80
C LYS A 24 30.24 -7.38 19.22
N PRO A 25 30.57 -6.20 18.69
CA PRO A 25 29.59 -5.28 18.12
C PRO A 25 28.75 -5.90 16.97
N SER A 26 29.27 -6.91 16.27
CA SER A 26 28.55 -7.67 15.25
C SER A 26 27.40 -8.53 15.76
N ALA A 27 27.27 -8.72 17.08
CA ALA A 27 26.17 -9.43 17.73
C ALA A 27 25.14 -8.47 18.33
N THR A 28 25.00 -7.27 17.75
CA THR A 28 23.95 -6.32 18.14
C THR A 28 22.59 -6.92 17.87
N HIS A 29 21.71 -6.88 18.87
CA HIS A 29 20.32 -7.27 18.73
C HIS A 29 19.37 -6.07 18.79
N ILE A 30 18.37 -6.01 17.91
CA ILE A 30 17.34 -4.97 17.81
C ILE A 30 15.97 -5.65 17.82
N ASP A 31 15.12 -5.20 18.74
CA ASP A 31 13.69 -5.50 18.78
C ASP A 31 12.93 -4.18 18.87
N GLY A 32 12.12 -3.90 17.84
CA GLY A 32 11.40 -2.65 17.71
C GLY A 32 9.92 -2.85 17.40
N GLU A 33 9.07 -1.97 17.94
CA GLU A 33 7.67 -1.81 17.56
C GLU A 33 7.37 -0.33 17.29
N TYR A 34 6.83 -0.05 16.10
CA TYR A 34 6.27 1.25 15.75
C TYR A 34 4.75 1.17 15.70
N SER A 35 4.09 2.05 16.45
CA SER A 35 2.64 2.22 16.44
C SER A 35 2.26 3.46 15.64
N PHE A 36 1.48 3.27 14.58
CA PHE A 36 0.82 4.34 13.82
C PHE A 36 -0.48 4.73 14.51
N ALA A 37 -0.74 6.04 14.61
CA ALA A 37 -1.93 6.61 15.23
C ALA A 37 -2.51 7.72 14.33
N GLY A 38 -3.20 7.31 13.26
CA GLY A 38 -3.85 8.24 12.33
C GLY A 38 -2.86 8.96 11.42
N ASN A 39 -1.77 8.31 11.03
CA ASN A 39 -0.72 8.92 10.22
C ASN A 39 -1.20 9.14 8.78
N ARG A 40 -0.60 10.13 8.12
CA ARG A 40 -0.65 10.29 6.67
C ARG A 40 0.69 9.89 6.08
N LEU A 41 0.69 8.91 5.20
CA LEU A 41 1.87 8.37 4.53
C LEU A 41 1.76 8.62 3.02
N LYS A 42 2.75 9.31 2.47
CA LYS A 42 2.91 9.58 1.04
C LYS A 42 4.16 8.86 0.56
N LEU A 43 3.99 7.94 -0.37
CA LEU A 43 5.07 7.18 -0.99
C LEU A 43 5.40 7.78 -2.37
N THR A 44 6.58 7.47 -2.90
CA THR A 44 6.98 7.90 -4.24
C THR A 44 6.36 7.03 -5.33
N GLY A 45 6.31 7.55 -6.56
CA GLY A 45 5.71 6.87 -7.71
C GLY A 45 4.18 6.98 -7.76
N ALA A 46 3.54 6.03 -8.43
CA ALA A 46 2.09 6.02 -8.64
C ALA A 46 1.31 5.34 -7.49
N VAL A 47 1.73 5.57 -6.24
CA VAL A 47 1.07 5.05 -5.04
C VAL A 47 0.21 6.15 -4.44
N PRO A 48 -1.12 5.94 -4.27
CA PRO A 48 -1.97 6.92 -3.62
C PRO A 48 -1.53 7.21 -2.19
N VAL A 49 -1.83 8.41 -1.68
CA VAL A 49 -1.62 8.73 -0.27
C VAL A 49 -2.48 7.82 0.63
N LEU A 50 -1.85 7.24 1.66
CA LEU A 50 -2.54 6.55 2.75
C LEU A 50 -2.86 7.56 3.84
N ASN A 51 -4.14 7.75 4.15
CA ASN A 51 -4.60 8.60 5.25
C ASN A 51 -5.05 7.75 6.44
N GLN A 52 -5.10 8.34 7.63
CA GLN A 52 -5.56 7.66 8.86
C GLN A 52 -4.87 6.31 9.12
N LEU A 53 -3.62 6.15 8.68
CA LEU A 53 -2.85 4.94 8.83
C LEU A 53 -2.70 4.63 10.32
N SER A 54 -3.17 3.46 10.72
CA SER A 54 -3.21 3.00 12.10
C SER A 54 -2.85 1.53 12.18
N GLY A 55 -2.22 1.13 13.29
CA GLY A 55 -1.79 -0.24 13.52
C GLY A 55 -0.34 -0.31 13.99
N LYS A 56 0.22 -1.51 14.01
CA LYS A 56 1.55 -1.78 14.56
C LYS A 56 2.45 -2.45 13.53
N LEU A 57 3.69 -2.01 13.50
CA LEU A 57 4.77 -2.62 12.73
C LEU A 57 5.88 -3.02 13.71
N ALA A 58 6.12 -4.31 13.84
CA ALA A 58 7.25 -4.86 14.57
C ALA A 58 8.41 -5.08 13.58
N PHE A 59 9.63 -4.88 14.03
CA PHE A 59 10.82 -5.11 13.23
C PHE A 59 11.99 -5.59 14.08
N THR A 60 12.85 -6.40 13.46
CA THR A 60 14.18 -6.77 13.95
C THR A 60 15.20 -6.28 12.93
N GLU A 61 16.44 -6.76 13.01
CA GLU A 61 17.48 -6.51 12.02
C GLU A 61 17.22 -7.22 10.69
N ARG A 62 16.37 -8.26 10.70
CA ARG A 62 16.13 -9.15 9.56
C ARG A 62 14.67 -9.24 9.15
N ASP A 63 13.76 -8.95 10.08
CA ASP A 63 12.34 -9.16 9.90
C ASP A 63 11.56 -7.86 10.04
N VAL A 64 10.44 -7.79 9.32
CA VAL A 64 9.44 -6.75 9.48
C VAL A 64 8.07 -7.38 9.42
N ARG A 65 7.19 -7.03 10.35
CA ARG A 65 5.84 -7.60 10.42
C ARG A 65 4.84 -6.54 10.85
N ALA A 66 3.81 -6.37 10.04
CA ALA A 66 2.63 -5.59 10.39
C ALA A 66 1.39 -6.40 9.98
N PRO A 67 0.81 -7.23 10.87
CA PRO A 67 -0.22 -8.18 10.48
C PRO A 67 -1.55 -7.51 10.13
N GLN A 68 -1.79 -6.32 10.68
CA GLN A 68 -3.02 -5.58 10.48
C GLN A 68 -2.76 -4.08 10.61
N LEU A 69 -2.63 -3.42 9.47
CA LEU A 69 -2.70 -1.97 9.33
C LEU A 69 -4.05 -1.60 8.70
N THR A 70 -4.58 -0.46 9.09
CA THR A 70 -5.79 0.13 8.48
C THR A 70 -5.46 1.53 7.98
N ALA A 71 -6.01 1.91 6.83
CA ALA A 71 -5.84 3.25 6.26
C ALA A 71 -7.03 3.60 5.38
N ASP A 72 -7.16 4.88 5.04
CA ASP A 72 -8.05 5.37 3.99
C ASP A 72 -7.23 5.63 2.72
N VAL A 73 -7.63 5.01 1.62
CA VAL A 73 -6.96 5.07 0.32
C VAL A 73 -7.99 5.42 -0.74
N LEU A 74 -7.76 6.50 -1.49
CA LEU A 74 -8.68 6.97 -2.54
C LEU A 74 -10.14 7.06 -2.05
N GLY A 75 -10.35 7.57 -0.83
CA GLY A 75 -11.68 7.75 -0.25
C GLY A 75 -12.37 6.48 0.26
N GLY A 76 -11.70 5.31 0.24
CA GLY A 76 -12.22 4.06 0.79
C GLY A 76 -11.32 3.45 1.87
N SER A 77 -11.91 2.63 2.74
CA SER A 77 -11.16 1.96 3.81
C SER A 77 -10.35 0.79 3.26
N ALA A 78 -9.12 0.65 3.74
CA ALA A 78 -8.16 -0.37 3.36
C ALA A 78 -7.60 -1.11 4.58
N ARG A 79 -7.32 -2.39 4.42
CA ARG A 79 -6.54 -3.21 5.35
C ARG A 79 -5.28 -3.67 4.65
N LEU A 80 -4.15 -3.61 5.35
CA LEU A 80 -2.85 -4.00 4.82
C LEU A 80 -2.13 -4.91 5.81
N ALA A 81 -1.38 -5.87 5.28
CA ALA A 81 -0.49 -6.73 6.02
C ALA A 81 0.90 -6.71 5.36
N ILE A 82 1.93 -6.68 6.18
CA ILE A 82 3.34 -6.72 5.75
C ILE A 82 4.00 -7.88 6.49
N ALA A 83 4.72 -8.72 5.74
CA ALA A 83 5.57 -9.77 6.27
C ALA A 83 6.87 -9.79 5.46
N GLY A 84 7.98 -9.41 6.08
CA GLY A 84 9.30 -9.47 5.49
C GLY A 84 10.26 -10.21 6.39
N SER A 85 11.16 -10.94 5.76
CA SER A 85 12.20 -11.73 6.41
C SER A 85 13.34 -11.95 5.42
N ASP A 86 14.58 -11.86 5.90
CA ASP A 86 15.81 -12.16 5.15
C ASP A 86 15.86 -11.47 3.76
N GLY A 87 15.52 -10.18 3.71
CA GLY A 87 15.58 -9.37 2.49
C GLY A 87 14.45 -9.61 1.50
N ARG A 88 13.46 -10.46 1.84
CA ARG A 88 12.20 -10.60 1.12
C ARG A 88 11.09 -9.85 1.85
N THR A 89 10.14 -9.32 1.12
CA THR A 89 8.98 -8.63 1.71
C THR A 89 7.73 -8.93 0.91
N HIS A 90 6.70 -9.36 1.63
CA HIS A 90 5.36 -9.62 1.12
C HIS A 90 4.41 -8.57 1.69
N ILE A 91 3.69 -7.89 0.82
CA ILE A 91 2.66 -6.90 1.18
C ILE A 91 1.35 -7.38 0.58
N ALA A 92 0.34 -7.55 1.43
CA ALA A 92 -1.03 -7.83 1.00
C ALA A 92 -1.92 -6.68 1.46
N ALA A 93 -2.75 -6.15 0.57
CA ALA A 93 -3.69 -5.09 0.90
C ALA A 93 -5.03 -5.32 0.19
N GLN A 94 -6.11 -4.90 0.82
CA GLN A 94 -7.45 -4.98 0.24
C GLN A 94 -8.34 -3.89 0.81
N GLY A 95 -9.32 -3.46 0.02
CA GLY A 95 -10.23 -2.42 0.46
C GLY A 95 -11.20 -2.01 -0.63
N THR A 96 -11.74 -0.80 -0.46
CA THR A 96 -12.53 -0.12 -1.49
C THR A 96 -11.83 1.15 -1.93
N ALA A 97 -12.15 1.64 -3.12
CA ALA A 97 -11.67 2.91 -3.63
C ALA A 97 -12.80 3.64 -4.35
N ASP A 98 -12.93 4.95 -4.11
CA ASP A 98 -13.75 5.85 -4.92
C ASP A 98 -12.93 6.28 -6.14
N LEU A 99 -13.31 5.77 -7.31
CA LEU A 99 -12.61 6.02 -8.56
C LEU A 99 -12.72 7.49 -9.00
N GLY A 100 -13.70 8.24 -8.46
CA GLY A 100 -13.77 9.69 -8.62
C GLY A 100 -12.56 10.43 -8.03
N GLN A 101 -11.92 9.87 -7.00
CA GLN A 101 -10.70 10.41 -6.38
C GLN A 101 -9.47 10.29 -7.29
N LEU A 102 -9.47 9.37 -8.26
CA LEU A 102 -8.35 9.20 -9.19
C LEU A 102 -8.08 10.47 -10.00
N ARG A 103 -9.11 11.28 -10.30
CA ARG A 103 -8.94 12.56 -11.00
C ARG A 103 -8.16 13.57 -10.16
N VAL A 104 -8.30 13.53 -8.85
CA VAL A 104 -7.60 14.42 -7.91
C VAL A 104 -6.17 13.93 -7.69
N GLU A 105 -6.00 12.62 -7.47
CA GLU A 105 -4.70 12.02 -7.18
C GLU A 105 -3.80 11.93 -8.42
N PHE A 106 -4.40 11.64 -9.59
CA PHE A 106 -3.70 11.45 -10.86
C PHE A 106 -4.26 12.37 -11.96
N PRO A 107 -4.08 13.70 -11.84
CA PRO A 107 -4.70 14.67 -12.75
C PRO A 107 -4.21 14.56 -14.21
N LYS A 108 -3.04 13.95 -14.42
CA LYS A 108 -2.45 13.70 -15.75
C LYS A 108 -3.01 12.44 -16.43
N ALA A 109 -3.69 11.55 -15.70
CA ALA A 109 -4.25 10.33 -16.27
C ALA A 109 -5.59 10.64 -16.95
N ALA A 110 -5.62 10.68 -18.29
CA ALA A 110 -6.84 10.98 -19.06
C ALA A 110 -8.01 10.03 -18.72
N MET A 111 -7.71 8.76 -18.39
CA MET A 111 -8.71 7.79 -17.96
C MET A 111 -9.33 8.11 -16.60
N ALA A 112 -8.62 8.78 -15.69
CA ALA A 112 -9.11 9.10 -14.35
C ALA A 112 -10.34 10.03 -14.36
N LYS A 113 -10.59 10.76 -15.47
CA LYS A 113 -11.77 11.60 -15.66
C LYS A 113 -13.01 10.83 -16.12
N ARG A 114 -12.83 9.59 -16.58
CA ARG A 114 -13.86 8.76 -17.23
C ARG A 114 -14.34 7.61 -16.35
N VAL A 115 -13.85 7.52 -15.13
CA VAL A 115 -14.21 6.44 -14.20
C VAL A 115 -14.80 7.05 -12.95
N THR A 116 -15.93 6.51 -12.50
CA THR A 116 -16.65 6.96 -11.31
C THR A 116 -17.22 5.77 -10.54
N GLY A 117 -17.63 6.01 -9.30
CA GLY A 117 -18.19 4.99 -8.42
C GLY A 117 -17.12 4.33 -7.54
N THR A 118 -17.60 3.48 -6.64
CA THR A 118 -16.77 2.79 -5.66
C THR A 118 -16.62 1.33 -6.06
N THR A 119 -15.41 0.80 -5.97
CA THR A 119 -15.13 -0.61 -6.25
C THR A 119 -14.19 -1.23 -5.24
N ASP A 120 -14.22 -2.56 -5.12
CA ASP A 120 -13.30 -3.35 -4.32
C ASP A 120 -11.96 -3.51 -5.04
N TRP A 121 -10.90 -3.69 -4.28
CA TRP A 121 -9.57 -3.99 -4.82
C TRP A 121 -8.75 -4.86 -3.87
N GLN A 122 -7.83 -5.62 -4.45
CA GLN A 122 -6.86 -6.44 -3.75
C GLN A 122 -5.48 -6.24 -4.39
N LEU A 123 -4.44 -6.12 -3.57
CA LEU A 123 -3.07 -5.86 -3.98
C LEU A 123 -2.16 -6.87 -3.29
N ALA A 124 -1.32 -7.53 -4.05
CA ALA A 124 -0.21 -8.34 -3.56
C ALA A 124 1.09 -7.82 -4.15
N ILE A 125 2.11 -7.62 -3.32
CA ILE A 125 3.46 -7.24 -3.74
C ILE A 125 4.45 -8.18 -3.09
N ASP A 126 5.32 -8.75 -3.91
CA ASP A 126 6.49 -9.52 -3.50
C ASP A 126 7.73 -8.73 -3.90
N ALA A 127 8.61 -8.45 -2.95
CA ALA A 127 9.88 -7.76 -3.19
C ALA A 127 11.04 -8.60 -2.66
N SER A 128 12.14 -8.60 -3.41
CA SER A 128 13.39 -9.30 -3.06
C SER A 128 14.57 -8.54 -3.65
N GLY A 129 15.36 -7.89 -2.80
CA GLY A 129 16.43 -7.00 -3.26
C GLY A 129 15.87 -5.81 -4.06
N GLU A 130 16.37 -5.60 -5.28
CA GLU A 130 15.88 -4.55 -6.19
C GLU A 130 14.65 -4.99 -7.02
N ALA A 131 14.42 -6.30 -7.10
CA ALA A 131 13.30 -6.85 -7.87
C ALA A 131 12.00 -6.78 -7.06
N SER A 132 10.91 -6.41 -7.73
CA SER A 132 9.56 -6.50 -7.15
C SER A 132 8.50 -6.86 -8.19
N THR A 133 7.56 -7.68 -7.77
CA THR A 133 6.38 -8.06 -8.55
C THR A 133 5.13 -7.68 -7.79
N GLY A 134 4.25 -6.90 -8.42
CA GLY A 134 2.98 -6.49 -7.85
C GLY A 134 1.80 -6.89 -8.72
N THR A 135 0.73 -7.36 -8.10
CA THR A 135 -0.54 -7.71 -8.75
C THR A 135 -1.65 -6.94 -8.07
N LEU A 136 -2.40 -6.15 -8.84
CA LEU A 136 -3.60 -5.44 -8.41
C LEU A 136 -4.81 -6.04 -9.11
N GLU A 137 -5.82 -6.43 -8.34
CA GLU A 137 -7.07 -7.01 -8.82
C GLU A 137 -8.26 -6.18 -8.34
N SER A 138 -9.30 -6.08 -9.17
CA SER A 138 -10.58 -5.45 -8.82
C SER A 138 -11.70 -6.08 -9.63
N SER A 139 -12.88 -6.27 -9.03
CA SER A 139 -14.05 -6.74 -9.79
C SER A 139 -14.66 -5.64 -10.68
N LEU A 140 -14.27 -4.37 -10.45
CA LEU A 140 -14.89 -3.16 -11.00
C LEU A 140 -16.42 -3.11 -10.81
N ARG A 141 -16.97 -3.90 -9.89
CA ARG A 141 -18.39 -3.82 -9.52
C ARG A 141 -18.64 -2.48 -8.84
N GLY A 142 -19.72 -1.79 -9.22
CA GLY A 142 -20.03 -0.45 -8.73
C GLY A 142 -19.28 0.68 -9.45
N ALA A 143 -18.33 0.36 -10.33
CA ALA A 143 -17.62 1.34 -11.15
C ALA A 143 -18.32 1.54 -12.51
N SER A 144 -18.50 2.79 -12.91
CA SER A 144 -18.93 3.15 -14.27
C SER A 144 -17.78 3.73 -15.06
N ILE A 145 -17.67 3.33 -16.33
CA ILE A 145 -16.67 3.86 -17.26
C ILE A 145 -17.39 4.54 -18.41
N ASP A 146 -17.24 5.85 -18.48
CA ASP A 146 -17.80 6.71 -19.53
C ASP A 146 -16.83 6.79 -20.72
N LEU A 147 -16.88 5.76 -21.56
CA LEU A 147 -16.13 5.68 -22.82
C LEU A 147 -17.11 5.59 -24.01
N PRO A 148 -16.73 6.09 -25.20
CA PRO A 148 -17.55 5.92 -26.39
C PRO A 148 -17.88 4.44 -26.64
N PRO A 149 -19.07 4.12 -27.16
CA PRO A 149 -19.40 2.77 -27.59
C PRO A 149 -18.31 2.18 -28.49
N PRO A 150 -17.93 0.90 -28.33
CA PRO A 150 -18.54 -0.13 -27.49
C PRO A 150 -17.88 -0.31 -26.10
N LEU A 151 -17.02 0.62 -25.65
CA LEU A 151 -16.22 0.46 -24.42
C LEU A 151 -16.88 1.01 -23.15
N ALA A 152 -18.12 1.52 -23.26
CA ALA A 152 -18.89 1.98 -22.11
C ALA A 152 -19.17 0.82 -21.15
N LYS A 153 -19.03 1.06 -19.84
CA LYS A 153 -19.34 0.08 -18.78
C LYS A 153 -20.30 0.72 -17.78
N LEU A 154 -21.40 0.04 -17.48
CA LEU A 154 -22.34 0.45 -16.43
C LEU A 154 -21.89 -0.10 -15.06
N ALA A 155 -22.27 0.58 -13.97
CA ALA A 155 -21.97 0.16 -12.60
C ALA A 155 -22.48 -1.26 -12.24
N SER A 156 -23.54 -1.72 -12.90
CA SER A 156 -24.12 -3.06 -12.73
C SER A 156 -23.25 -4.18 -13.28
N ASP A 157 -22.39 -3.85 -14.25
CA ASP A 157 -21.60 -4.85 -14.95
C ASP A 157 -20.36 -5.19 -14.12
N THR A 158 -19.97 -6.46 -14.05
CA THR A 158 -18.71 -6.88 -13.43
C THR A 158 -17.70 -7.12 -14.54
N VAL A 159 -16.58 -6.39 -14.51
CA VAL A 159 -15.49 -6.53 -15.50
C VAL A 159 -14.22 -6.67 -14.67
N PRO A 160 -13.69 -7.89 -14.49
CA PRO A 160 -12.51 -8.07 -13.66
C PRO A 160 -11.33 -7.34 -14.28
N LEU A 161 -10.66 -6.52 -13.49
CA LEU A 161 -9.41 -5.88 -13.81
C LEU A 161 -8.30 -6.60 -13.07
N ARG A 162 -7.23 -6.95 -13.79
CA ARG A 162 -5.98 -7.43 -13.23
C ARG A 162 -4.83 -6.66 -13.85
N LEU A 163 -4.01 -6.02 -13.02
CA LEU A 163 -2.82 -5.30 -13.43
C LEU A 163 -1.60 -5.96 -12.77
N GLU A 164 -0.63 -6.34 -13.58
CA GLU A 164 0.64 -6.88 -13.11
C GLU A 164 1.76 -5.89 -13.42
N ARG A 165 2.63 -5.64 -12.43
CA ARG A 165 3.83 -4.81 -12.58
C ARG A 165 5.03 -5.59 -12.12
N ARG A 166 6.07 -5.63 -12.94
CA ARG A 166 7.38 -6.18 -12.57
C ARG A 166 8.42 -5.08 -12.69
N ILE A 167 9.24 -4.95 -11.65
CA ILE A 167 10.43 -4.11 -11.62
C ILE A 167 11.59 -5.06 -11.40
N ALA A 168 12.59 -4.99 -12.27
CA ALA A 168 13.79 -5.80 -12.26
C ALA A 168 15.01 -4.87 -12.30
#